data_AF-A0A7W5D0L6-F1
#
_entry.id   AF-A0A7W5D0L6-F1
#
_cell.length_a   1.000
_cell.length_b   1.000
_cell.length_c   1.000
_cell.angle_alpha   90.00
_cell.angle_beta   90.00
_cell.angle_gamma   90.00
#
_symmetry.space_group_name_H-M   'P 1'
#
loop_
_entity.id
_entity.type
_entity.pdbx_description
1 polymer ?
#
loop_
_entity_poly.entity_id
_entity_poly.type
_entity_poly.pdbx_seq_one_letter_code
_entity_poly.pdbx_strand_id
1 'polypeptide(L)'
;MRVWKIKPAPSNKDEVWWDEGSPSEIIGLLRGAKIEDTSIFCWLVEKKPFKKDLHWFKPGAPVISDKAFGALESLIAPYVQFVRVDVGGGAWLVNPIVVLDCLGPLADVSYLFDDPKSRAIKKVNSFDFVPDRVTAPIFKIRGLEIGYCFCTDEFVEKVMAAGLEGFQFVLAWDSECPPGSIRFWGFLEVGDYYVNSGKRGKACLPRENPDAFGQKLVPLEEPPAAPAPSAAGGPAAAEHAAVEPAAPSGAKPGAAPYDGPALDDEIRAVREEALASLPALPAAAGELSGGPCGALGSRVCGSPAMLPGEEWPEGPGGEPLCFLAQLDMADLPPLPGFPEKGLLRLFVGEEPEFGLDPSDMAAQAGFRALWAPDPEGAALRAAPEEAEDGLGWGEGPWAVRFGGPFPSRPEDFDARVQSAFAGLWNAAHPGLPVSGTQDVDRYASDRSLPLELAIQAGEEAGDPPAVQVGGYPSFVQADDRRSWEERYRRYDALLFQLSSDHGRYIEVGDGGRMYFFIPSENLAAGDFSDIMYWWDGM
;
A
#
# COMPACT_ATOMS: atom_id res chain seq x y z
N MET A 1 -16.73 -26.41 -4.46
CA MET A 1 -16.68 -25.19 -5.30
C MET A 1 -15.66 -24.25 -4.71
N ARG A 2 -14.72 -23.78 -5.51
CA ARG A 2 -13.78 -22.73 -5.11
C ARG A 2 -14.02 -21.44 -5.87
N VAL A 3 -13.74 -20.33 -5.20
CA VAL A 3 -13.70 -18.99 -5.78
C VAL A 3 -12.28 -18.49 -5.71
N TRP A 4 -11.81 -17.89 -6.79
CA TRP A 4 -10.45 -17.41 -6.97
C TRP A 4 -10.47 -15.93 -7.32
N LYS A 5 -9.51 -15.17 -6.79
CA LYS A 5 -9.19 -13.83 -7.29
C LYS A 5 -8.20 -13.98 -8.45
N ILE A 6 -8.48 -13.29 -9.56
CA ILE A 6 -7.59 -13.22 -10.71
C ILE A 6 -6.57 -12.11 -10.45
N LYS A 7 -5.28 -12.42 -10.63
CA LYS A 7 -4.16 -11.46 -10.65
C LYS A 7 -3.22 -11.78 -11.82
N PRO A 8 -2.41 -10.82 -12.28
CA PRO A 8 -1.21 -11.14 -13.04
C PRO A 8 -0.27 -12.03 -12.23
N ALA A 9 0.40 -12.98 -12.88
CA ALA A 9 1.48 -13.71 -12.24
C ALA A 9 2.62 -12.76 -11.82
N PRO A 10 3.34 -12.99 -10.72
CA PRO A 10 4.47 -12.14 -10.32
C PRO A 10 5.54 -12.01 -11.41
N SER A 11 5.72 -13.05 -12.23
CA SER A 11 6.61 -13.04 -13.41
C SER A 11 6.07 -12.27 -14.60
N ASN A 12 4.81 -11.80 -14.55
CA ASN A 12 4.12 -11.09 -15.61
C ASN A 12 4.15 -9.58 -15.34
N LYS A 13 5.20 -8.94 -15.86
CA LYS A 13 5.44 -7.50 -15.75
C LYS A 13 4.72 -6.68 -16.84
N ASP A 14 3.80 -7.31 -17.57
CA ASP A 14 3.12 -6.70 -18.71
C ASP A 14 1.89 -5.92 -18.23
N GLU A 15 2.07 -4.62 -17.97
CA GLU A 15 1.02 -3.73 -17.50
C GLU A 15 0.47 -2.82 -18.62
N VAL A 16 -0.83 -2.54 -18.53
CA VAL A 16 -1.53 -1.62 -19.41
C VAL A 16 -1.83 -0.34 -18.64
N TRP A 17 -1.42 0.79 -19.21
CA TRP A 17 -1.50 2.11 -18.59
C TRP A 17 -2.42 3.02 -19.39
N TRP A 18 -2.86 4.11 -18.75
CA TRP A 18 -3.66 5.15 -19.38
C TRP A 18 -2.79 6.39 -19.60
N ASP A 19 -2.66 6.83 -20.86
CA ASP A 19 -1.66 7.84 -21.26
C ASP A 19 -2.14 9.30 -21.05
N GLU A 20 -3.45 9.58 -21.18
CA GLU A 20 -4.00 10.95 -21.02
C GLU A 20 -5.41 10.98 -20.39
N GLY A 21 -5.59 11.65 -19.25
CA GLY A 21 -6.90 11.88 -18.60
C GLY A 21 -6.87 11.73 -17.08
N SER A 22 -7.98 12.06 -16.40
CA SER A 22 -8.11 11.87 -14.95
C SER A 22 -8.46 10.41 -14.61
N PRO A 23 -7.66 9.69 -13.79
CA PRO A 23 -7.93 8.31 -13.37
C PRO A 23 -9.33 8.12 -12.74
N SER A 24 -9.86 9.16 -12.10
CA SER A 24 -11.14 9.15 -11.39
C SER A 24 -12.35 8.87 -12.30
N GLU A 25 -12.33 9.30 -13.56
CA GLU A 25 -13.42 9.08 -14.51
C GLU A 25 -13.50 7.61 -14.94
N ILE A 26 -12.37 6.90 -14.98
CA ILE A 26 -12.25 5.52 -15.43
C ILE A 26 -12.58 4.52 -14.31
N ILE A 27 -12.19 4.84 -13.08
CA ILE A 27 -12.49 4.04 -11.88
C ILE A 27 -14.01 3.79 -11.75
N GLY A 28 -14.84 4.75 -12.16
CA GLY A 28 -16.30 4.61 -12.17
C GLY A 28 -16.83 3.60 -13.21
N LEU A 29 -16.16 3.46 -14.35
CA LEU A 29 -16.67 2.72 -15.52
C LEU A 29 -16.58 1.21 -15.36
N LEU A 30 -15.60 0.72 -14.59
CA LEU A 30 -15.34 -0.71 -14.39
C LEU A 30 -16.10 -1.30 -13.19
N ARG A 31 -17.17 -0.66 -12.72
CA ARG A 31 -17.96 -1.11 -11.55
C ARG A 31 -19.00 -2.20 -11.85
N GLY A 32 -18.84 -2.90 -12.96
CA GLY A 32 -19.73 -4.01 -13.35
C GLY A 32 -20.99 -3.58 -14.09
N ALA A 33 -20.91 -2.47 -14.82
CA ALA A 33 -21.90 -2.09 -15.83
C ALA A 33 -21.27 -2.15 -17.22
N LYS A 34 -22.12 -2.23 -18.26
CA LYS A 34 -21.65 -2.04 -19.64
C LYS A 34 -21.20 -0.60 -19.81
N ILE A 35 -20.07 -0.44 -20.49
CA ILE A 35 -19.49 0.85 -20.87
C ILE A 35 -20.13 1.26 -22.18
N GLU A 36 -20.77 2.43 -22.20
CA GLU A 36 -21.45 2.97 -23.38
C GLU A 36 -20.45 3.51 -24.40
N ASP A 37 -19.53 4.36 -23.95
CA ASP A 37 -18.46 4.90 -24.78
C ASP A 37 -17.16 4.11 -24.55
N THR A 38 -16.90 3.14 -25.42
CA THR A 38 -15.66 2.36 -25.38
C THR A 38 -14.50 3.04 -26.11
N SER A 39 -14.73 4.18 -26.78
CA SER A 39 -13.69 4.88 -27.54
C SER A 39 -12.60 5.46 -26.63
N ILE A 40 -12.95 5.75 -25.37
CA ILE A 40 -12.03 6.23 -24.35
C ILE A 40 -10.82 5.32 -24.13
N PHE A 41 -10.93 4.01 -24.41
CA PHE A 41 -9.81 3.07 -24.24
C PHE A 41 -8.76 3.15 -25.35
N CYS A 42 -8.90 4.10 -26.30
CA CYS A 42 -7.84 4.41 -27.27
C CYS A 42 -6.59 5.03 -26.62
N TRP A 43 -6.72 5.54 -25.39
CA TRP A 43 -5.61 6.08 -24.59
C TRP A 43 -4.86 5.02 -23.79
N LEU A 44 -5.22 3.74 -23.94
CA LEU A 44 -4.45 2.67 -23.33
C LEU A 44 -3.13 2.48 -24.06
N VAL A 45 -2.04 2.39 -23.30
CA VAL A 45 -0.69 2.17 -23.80
C VAL A 45 -0.05 0.97 -23.10
N GLU A 46 0.76 0.21 -23.84
CA GLU A 46 1.63 -0.81 -23.27
C GLU A 46 2.99 -0.19 -22.93
N LYS A 47 3.51 -0.44 -21.72
CA LYS A 47 4.88 0.00 -21.36
C LYS A 47 5.94 -0.87 -22.01
N LYS A 48 5.67 -2.17 -22.12
CA LYS A 48 6.55 -3.19 -22.68
C LYS A 48 5.70 -4.09 -23.58
N PRO A 49 6.27 -4.62 -24.68
CA PRO A 49 5.54 -5.55 -25.55
C PRO A 49 5.03 -6.73 -24.75
N PHE A 50 3.75 -7.03 -24.92
CA PHE A 50 3.10 -8.19 -24.30
C PHE A 50 3.82 -9.51 -24.61
N LYS A 51 4.18 -10.24 -23.56
CA LYS A 51 4.82 -11.57 -23.61
C LYS A 51 3.88 -12.68 -23.18
N LYS A 52 2.86 -12.38 -22.38
CA LYS A 52 1.91 -13.34 -21.79
C LYS A 52 0.49 -13.17 -22.35
N ASP A 53 -0.45 -13.99 -21.87
CA ASP A 53 -1.85 -14.01 -22.35
C ASP A 53 -2.80 -13.16 -21.50
N LEU A 54 -2.47 -12.94 -20.23
CA LEU A 54 -3.12 -11.99 -19.35
C LEU A 54 -2.22 -10.76 -19.17
N HIS A 55 -2.83 -9.59 -19.19
CA HIS A 55 -2.27 -8.30 -18.80
C HIS A 55 -3.28 -7.62 -17.87
N TRP A 56 -2.87 -6.54 -17.21
CA TRP A 56 -3.74 -5.86 -16.27
C TRP A 56 -3.84 -4.39 -16.57
N PHE A 57 -5.07 -3.92 -16.65
CA PHE A 57 -5.37 -2.50 -16.64
C PHE A 57 -5.74 -2.09 -15.20
N LYS A 58 -4.86 -1.33 -14.54
CA LYS A 58 -5.20 -0.62 -13.29
C LYS A 58 -6.25 0.45 -13.66
N PRO A 59 -7.45 0.47 -13.04
CA PRO A 59 -7.75 0.07 -11.66
C PRO A 59 -8.52 -1.26 -11.49
N GLY A 60 -8.45 -2.24 -12.40
CA GLY A 60 -8.97 -3.60 -12.10
C GLY A 60 -9.72 -4.35 -13.20
N ALA A 61 -9.23 -4.31 -14.43
CA ALA A 61 -9.75 -5.14 -15.53
C ALA A 61 -8.65 -6.01 -16.16
N PRO A 62 -8.91 -7.32 -16.37
CA PRO A 62 -8.07 -8.15 -17.23
C PRO A 62 -8.01 -7.58 -18.64
N VAL A 63 -6.82 -7.53 -19.22
CA VAL A 63 -6.63 -7.32 -20.66
C VAL A 63 -6.00 -8.59 -21.21
N ILE A 64 -6.63 -9.22 -22.20
CA ILE A 64 -6.23 -10.55 -22.67
C ILE A 64 -5.81 -10.54 -24.13
N SER A 65 -4.88 -11.43 -24.48
CA SER A 65 -4.41 -11.64 -25.86
C SER A 65 -5.52 -12.18 -26.77
N ASP A 66 -5.33 -12.11 -28.09
CA ASP A 66 -6.23 -12.75 -29.06
C ASP A 66 -6.34 -14.28 -28.84
N LYS A 67 -5.25 -14.92 -28.42
CA LYS A 67 -5.23 -16.35 -28.05
C LYS A 67 -6.14 -16.62 -26.85
N ALA A 68 -6.02 -15.81 -25.79
CA ALA A 68 -6.86 -15.94 -24.61
C ALA A 68 -8.33 -15.61 -24.92
N PHE A 69 -8.60 -14.60 -25.74
CA PHE A 69 -9.96 -14.28 -26.20
C PHE A 69 -10.59 -15.48 -26.90
N GLY A 70 -9.92 -16.06 -27.91
CA GLY A 70 -10.43 -17.24 -28.62
C GLY A 70 -10.63 -18.47 -27.73
N ALA A 71 -9.87 -18.60 -26.65
CA ALA A 71 -10.04 -19.68 -25.68
C ALA A 71 -11.20 -19.44 -24.70
N LEU A 72 -11.41 -18.20 -24.25
CA LEU A 72 -12.29 -17.87 -23.13
C LEU A 72 -13.67 -17.37 -23.56
N GLU A 73 -13.81 -16.77 -24.75
CA GLU A 73 -15.05 -16.12 -25.22
C GLU A 73 -16.30 -16.98 -24.98
N SER A 74 -16.27 -18.24 -25.44
CA SER A 74 -17.40 -19.17 -25.30
C SER A 74 -17.87 -19.39 -23.84
N LEU A 75 -16.98 -19.26 -22.87
CA LEU A 75 -17.28 -19.44 -21.45
C LEU A 75 -17.82 -18.15 -20.81
N ILE A 76 -17.21 -17.00 -21.13
CA ILE A 76 -17.42 -15.79 -20.35
C ILE A 76 -18.24 -14.69 -21.06
N ALA A 77 -18.45 -14.78 -22.38
CA ALA A 77 -19.16 -13.75 -23.16
C ALA A 77 -20.52 -13.30 -22.58
N PRO A 78 -21.35 -14.17 -21.95
CA PRO A 78 -22.59 -13.72 -21.33
C PRO A 78 -22.40 -12.82 -20.09
N TYR A 79 -21.24 -12.90 -19.44
CA TYR A 79 -20.96 -12.30 -18.13
C TYR A 79 -20.01 -11.11 -18.19
N VAL A 80 -19.44 -10.83 -19.37
CA VAL A 80 -18.47 -9.76 -19.59
C VAL A 80 -18.84 -8.92 -20.81
N GLN A 81 -18.33 -7.69 -20.86
CA GLN A 81 -18.20 -6.92 -22.09
C GLN A 81 -16.74 -6.99 -22.53
N PHE A 82 -16.52 -7.48 -23.75
CA PHE A 82 -15.22 -7.40 -24.40
C PHE A 82 -15.08 -6.05 -25.12
N VAL A 83 -13.96 -5.37 -24.89
CA VAL A 83 -13.60 -4.13 -25.57
C VAL A 83 -12.28 -4.35 -26.30
N ARG A 84 -12.27 -4.17 -27.62
CA ARG A 84 -11.04 -4.22 -28.41
C ARG A 84 -10.19 -3.00 -28.09
N VAL A 85 -8.93 -3.20 -27.78
CA VAL A 85 -7.97 -2.15 -27.42
C VAL A 85 -6.70 -2.30 -28.26
N ASP A 86 -6.10 -1.18 -28.65
CA ASP A 86 -4.95 -1.14 -29.57
C ASP A 86 -3.61 -1.12 -28.82
N VAL A 87 -3.42 -2.12 -27.96
CA VAL A 87 -2.18 -2.36 -27.21
C VAL A 87 -1.60 -3.73 -27.59
N GLY A 88 -0.27 -3.85 -27.67
CA GLY A 88 0.40 -5.13 -27.98
C GLY A 88 0.12 -5.70 -29.36
N GLY A 89 -0.21 -4.85 -30.35
CA GLY A 89 -0.68 -5.28 -31.67
C GLY A 89 -2.15 -5.72 -31.71
N GLY A 90 -2.89 -5.48 -30.62
CA GLY A 90 -4.32 -5.71 -30.47
C GLY A 90 -4.64 -6.70 -29.35
N ALA A 91 -5.42 -6.25 -28.37
CA ALA A 91 -5.84 -7.05 -27.22
C ALA A 91 -7.31 -6.78 -26.85
N TRP A 92 -7.80 -7.46 -25.81
CA TRP A 92 -9.18 -7.36 -25.36
C TRP A 92 -9.25 -7.00 -23.88
N LEU A 93 -9.74 -5.80 -23.56
CA LEU A 93 -10.15 -5.49 -22.20
C LEU A 93 -11.42 -6.28 -21.87
N VAL A 94 -11.38 -7.02 -20.77
CA VAL A 94 -12.46 -7.84 -20.26
C VAL A 94 -13.10 -7.08 -19.10
N ASN A 95 -14.30 -6.54 -19.29
CA ASN A 95 -15.05 -5.89 -18.24
C ASN A 95 -16.16 -6.84 -17.73
N PRO A 96 -16.01 -7.50 -16.56
CA PRO A 96 -17.10 -8.28 -15.97
C PRO A 96 -18.28 -7.36 -15.67
N ILE A 97 -19.45 -7.67 -16.24
CA ILE A 97 -20.69 -6.90 -16.07
C ILE A 97 -21.66 -7.54 -15.08
N VAL A 98 -21.19 -8.56 -14.37
CA VAL A 98 -21.96 -9.31 -13.38
C VAL A 98 -21.39 -9.01 -12.00
N VAL A 99 -22.19 -8.34 -11.18
CA VAL A 99 -21.87 -8.01 -9.78
C VAL A 99 -22.75 -8.84 -8.86
N LEU A 100 -22.13 -9.74 -8.09
CA LEU A 100 -22.82 -10.70 -7.24
C LEU A 100 -22.85 -10.23 -5.78
N ASP A 101 -24.03 -10.32 -5.15
CA ASP A 101 -24.20 -10.19 -3.69
C ASP A 101 -24.07 -11.57 -3.03
N CYS A 102 -22.86 -12.13 -3.14
CA CYS A 102 -22.58 -13.54 -2.84
C CYS A 102 -21.97 -13.78 -1.46
N LEU A 103 -21.71 -12.74 -0.67
CA LEU A 103 -21.15 -12.90 0.67
C LEU A 103 -22.22 -13.34 1.68
N GLY A 104 -21.85 -14.29 2.52
CA GLY A 104 -22.64 -14.84 3.62
C GLY A 104 -22.40 -14.08 4.93
N PRO A 105 -23.18 -14.41 5.97
CA PRO A 105 -23.12 -13.73 7.26
C PRO A 105 -21.83 -14.01 8.05
N LEU A 106 -21.02 -15.00 7.65
CA LEU A 106 -19.74 -15.30 8.30
C LEU A 106 -18.56 -14.59 7.62
N ALA A 107 -18.82 -13.78 6.59
CA ALA A 107 -17.78 -12.96 5.98
C ALA A 107 -17.37 -11.88 6.98
N ASP A 108 -16.06 -11.74 7.19
CA ASP A 108 -15.48 -10.73 8.08
C ASP A 108 -14.96 -9.60 7.20
N VAL A 109 -15.76 -8.54 7.09
CA VAL A 109 -15.51 -7.37 6.25
C VAL A 109 -15.81 -6.08 7.02
N SER A 110 -15.06 -5.01 6.73
CA SER A 110 -15.37 -3.66 7.20
C SER A 110 -15.68 -2.75 6.02
N TYR A 111 -16.64 -1.84 6.21
CA TYR A 111 -17.09 -0.92 5.17
C TYR A 111 -16.30 0.40 5.22
N LEU A 112 -16.22 1.08 4.08
CA LEU A 112 -15.52 2.36 3.95
C LEU A 112 -16.28 3.50 4.62
N PHE A 113 -17.61 3.41 4.65
CA PHE A 113 -18.48 4.43 5.23
C PHE A 113 -19.47 3.75 6.19
N ASP A 114 -19.79 4.41 7.30
CA ASP A 114 -20.88 4.05 8.22
C ASP A 114 -22.26 4.45 7.66
N ASP A 115 -22.45 4.36 6.33
CA ASP A 115 -23.73 4.57 5.66
C ASP A 115 -24.35 3.21 5.30
N PRO A 116 -25.53 2.85 5.82
CA PRO A 116 -26.25 1.63 5.46
C PRO A 116 -26.51 1.46 3.95
N LYS A 117 -26.46 2.56 3.17
CA LYS A 117 -26.60 2.55 1.71
C LYS A 117 -25.28 2.31 0.98
N SER A 118 -24.15 2.70 1.57
CA SER A 118 -22.83 2.47 1.00
C SER A 118 -22.36 1.07 1.33
N ARG A 119 -22.28 0.21 0.32
CA ARG A 119 -21.78 -1.16 0.47
C ARG A 119 -20.30 -1.30 0.11
N ALA A 120 -19.58 -0.19 -0.05
CA ALA A 120 -18.16 -0.20 -0.39
C ALA A 120 -17.36 -0.86 0.74
N ILE A 121 -16.69 -1.97 0.44
CA ILE A 121 -15.90 -2.73 1.40
C ILE A 121 -14.49 -2.11 1.43
N LYS A 122 -14.07 -1.67 2.62
CA LYS A 122 -12.73 -1.14 2.89
C LYS A 122 -11.72 -2.26 3.10
N LYS A 123 -12.11 -3.29 3.84
CA LYS A 123 -11.24 -4.40 4.22
C LYS A 123 -12.02 -5.71 4.25
N VAL A 124 -11.37 -6.79 3.82
CA VAL A 124 -11.84 -8.16 3.97
C VAL A 124 -10.81 -8.89 4.82
N ASN A 125 -11.22 -9.42 5.99
CA ASN A 125 -10.37 -10.29 6.81
C ASN A 125 -10.61 -11.77 6.45
N SER A 126 -11.82 -12.15 6.04
CA SER A 126 -12.11 -13.47 5.48
C SER A 126 -13.38 -13.45 4.64
N PHE A 127 -13.36 -14.15 3.50
CA PHE A 127 -14.57 -14.36 2.72
C PHE A 127 -15.40 -15.54 3.27
N ASP A 128 -16.71 -15.41 3.12
CA ASP A 128 -17.67 -16.50 3.25
C ASP A 128 -18.65 -16.36 2.08
N PHE A 129 -18.64 -17.31 1.14
CA PHE A 129 -19.53 -17.25 -0.02
C PHE A 129 -20.75 -18.12 0.18
N VAL A 130 -21.92 -17.63 -0.25
CA VAL A 130 -23.13 -18.43 -0.40
C VAL A 130 -23.09 -19.09 -1.78
N PRO A 131 -22.94 -20.43 -1.88
CA PRO A 131 -22.64 -21.10 -3.15
C PRO A 131 -23.67 -20.81 -4.24
N ASP A 132 -24.96 -20.86 -3.88
CA ASP A 132 -26.08 -20.65 -4.79
C ASP A 132 -26.13 -19.24 -5.38
N ARG A 133 -25.36 -18.29 -4.82
CA ARG A 133 -25.27 -16.91 -5.31
C ARG A 133 -24.06 -16.68 -6.21
N VAL A 134 -23.18 -17.66 -6.38
CA VAL A 134 -22.06 -17.62 -7.33
C VAL A 134 -22.53 -18.19 -8.67
N THR A 135 -23.14 -17.34 -9.49
CA THR A 135 -23.88 -17.77 -10.70
C THR A 135 -23.13 -17.53 -12.01
N ALA A 136 -21.86 -17.13 -11.96
CA ALA A 136 -21.07 -16.82 -13.14
C ALA A 136 -19.62 -17.33 -12.98
N PRO A 137 -18.97 -17.79 -14.06
CA PRO A 137 -17.59 -18.27 -14.04
C PRO A 137 -16.58 -17.14 -13.83
N ILE A 138 -16.95 -15.89 -14.14
CA ILE A 138 -16.20 -14.67 -13.88
C ILE A 138 -17.15 -13.57 -13.41
N PHE A 139 -16.78 -12.82 -12.38
CA PHE A 139 -17.67 -11.83 -11.76
C PHE A 139 -16.93 -10.81 -10.88
N LYS A 140 -17.67 -9.78 -10.47
CA LYS A 140 -17.31 -8.84 -9.41
C LYS A 140 -18.18 -9.10 -8.17
N ILE A 141 -17.67 -8.75 -7.00
CA ILE A 141 -18.42 -8.87 -5.74
C ILE A 141 -18.99 -7.50 -5.39
N ARG A 142 -20.24 -7.47 -4.92
CA ARG A 142 -20.87 -6.24 -4.43
C ARG A 142 -20.06 -5.65 -3.27
N GLY A 143 -19.68 -4.38 -3.38
CA GLY A 143 -18.77 -3.69 -2.47
C GLY A 143 -17.29 -3.78 -2.81
N LEU A 144 -16.90 -4.64 -3.76
CA LEU A 144 -15.53 -4.84 -4.26
C LEU A 144 -15.49 -4.73 -5.78
N GLU A 145 -16.31 -3.84 -6.35
CA GLU A 145 -16.46 -3.72 -7.80
C GLU A 145 -15.23 -3.10 -8.49
N ILE A 146 -14.39 -2.39 -7.75
CA ILE A 146 -13.17 -1.74 -8.22
C ILE A 146 -11.97 -2.58 -7.80
N GLY A 147 -10.92 -2.68 -8.62
CA GLY A 147 -9.67 -3.36 -8.26
C GLY A 147 -9.69 -4.88 -8.44
N TYR A 148 -10.86 -5.51 -8.42
CA TYR A 148 -10.97 -6.96 -8.26
C TYR A 148 -11.83 -7.65 -9.31
N CYS A 149 -11.37 -8.83 -9.70
CA CYS A 149 -12.06 -9.77 -10.57
C CYS A 149 -11.95 -11.17 -9.96
N PHE A 150 -13.08 -11.86 -9.84
CA PHE A 150 -13.17 -13.19 -9.25
C PHE A 150 -13.66 -14.21 -10.28
N CYS A 151 -13.29 -15.47 -10.09
CA CYS A 151 -13.71 -16.56 -10.96
C CYS A 151 -13.90 -17.88 -10.21
N THR A 152 -14.55 -18.84 -10.85
CA THR A 152 -14.76 -20.19 -10.31
C THR A 152 -13.71 -21.18 -10.84
N ASP A 153 -13.74 -22.41 -10.32
CA ASP A 153 -12.94 -23.54 -10.84
C ASP A 153 -13.11 -23.73 -12.37
N GLU A 154 -14.32 -23.52 -12.90
CA GLU A 154 -14.60 -23.67 -14.33
C GLU A 154 -13.75 -22.73 -15.21
N PHE A 155 -13.57 -21.49 -14.77
CA PHE A 155 -12.71 -20.53 -15.46
C PHE A 155 -11.23 -20.93 -15.36
N VAL A 156 -10.79 -21.32 -14.15
CA VAL A 156 -9.40 -21.76 -13.92
C VAL A 156 -9.07 -22.96 -14.81
N GLU A 157 -9.92 -23.97 -14.83
CA GLU A 157 -9.75 -25.17 -15.66
C GLU A 157 -9.69 -24.82 -17.15
N LYS A 158 -10.51 -23.86 -17.61
CA LYS A 158 -10.49 -23.40 -19.00
C LYS A 158 -9.18 -22.72 -19.37
N VAL A 159 -8.67 -21.85 -18.50
CA VAL A 159 -7.37 -21.17 -18.67
C VAL A 159 -6.24 -22.20 -18.74
N MET A 160 -6.26 -23.18 -17.84
CA MET A 160 -5.26 -24.25 -17.75
C MET A 160 -5.29 -25.16 -18.99
N ALA A 161 -6.47 -25.62 -19.39
CA ALA A 161 -6.64 -26.48 -20.56
C ALA A 161 -6.22 -25.80 -21.87
N ALA A 162 -6.33 -24.47 -21.94
CA ALA A 162 -5.90 -23.68 -23.09
C ALA A 162 -4.41 -23.31 -23.06
N GLY A 163 -3.67 -23.65 -22.00
CA GLY A 163 -2.25 -23.31 -21.84
C GLY A 163 -2.01 -21.80 -21.91
N LEU A 164 -2.88 -21.02 -21.27
CA LEU A 164 -2.74 -19.57 -21.20
C LEU A 164 -1.75 -19.19 -20.10
N GLU A 165 -0.88 -18.24 -20.39
CA GLU A 165 0.17 -17.80 -19.46
C GLU A 165 -0.09 -16.40 -18.88
N GLY A 166 0.53 -16.09 -17.74
CA GLY A 166 0.43 -14.78 -17.10
C GLY A 166 -0.72 -14.64 -16.08
N PHE A 167 -1.55 -15.67 -15.91
CA PHE A 167 -2.59 -15.75 -14.88
C PHE A 167 -2.02 -16.22 -13.54
N GLN A 168 -2.45 -15.59 -12.45
CA GLN A 168 -2.36 -16.08 -11.08
C GLN A 168 -3.76 -16.16 -10.49
N PHE A 169 -4.05 -17.31 -9.86
CA PHE A 169 -5.30 -17.54 -9.15
C PHE A 169 -5.03 -17.64 -7.67
N VAL A 170 -5.46 -16.63 -6.93
CA VAL A 170 -5.38 -16.66 -5.47
C VAL A 170 -6.68 -17.21 -4.94
N LEU A 171 -6.64 -18.38 -4.29
CA LEU A 171 -7.83 -19.01 -3.71
C LEU A 171 -8.48 -18.00 -2.76
N ALA A 172 -9.71 -17.57 -2.98
CA ALA A 172 -10.41 -16.61 -2.13
C ALA A 172 -11.39 -17.30 -1.18
N TRP A 173 -11.91 -18.48 -1.55
CA TRP A 173 -12.81 -19.28 -0.73
C TRP A 173 -12.92 -20.70 -1.28
N ASP A 174 -13.12 -21.68 -0.38
CA ASP A 174 -13.36 -23.08 -0.71
C ASP A 174 -14.53 -23.61 0.13
N SER A 175 -15.55 -24.14 -0.54
CA SER A 175 -16.73 -24.74 0.11
C SER A 175 -16.42 -25.91 1.04
N GLU A 176 -15.28 -26.58 0.83
CA GLU A 176 -14.85 -27.72 1.65
C GLU A 176 -14.08 -27.27 2.91
N CYS A 177 -13.67 -26.01 2.98
CA CYS A 177 -12.98 -25.44 4.12
C CYS A 177 -13.96 -24.86 5.15
N PRO A 178 -13.69 -25.00 6.47
CA PRO A 178 -14.46 -24.29 7.49
C PRO A 178 -14.42 -22.77 7.28
N PRO A 179 -15.50 -22.02 7.57
CA PRO A 179 -15.51 -20.56 7.51
C PRO A 179 -14.37 -19.93 8.30
N GLY A 180 -13.73 -18.91 7.71
CA GLY A 180 -12.60 -18.21 8.33
C GLY A 180 -11.25 -18.97 8.34
N SER A 181 -11.17 -20.13 7.68
CA SER A 181 -9.88 -20.84 7.46
C SER A 181 -8.95 -20.10 6.49
N ILE A 182 -9.54 -19.28 5.64
CA ILE A 182 -8.89 -18.45 4.63
C ILE A 182 -9.00 -17.00 5.12
N ARG A 183 -7.89 -16.44 5.61
CA ARG A 183 -7.79 -15.09 6.15
C ARG A 183 -6.86 -14.19 5.35
N PHE A 184 -7.06 -12.88 5.48
CA PHE A 184 -6.32 -11.83 4.81
C PHE A 184 -5.88 -10.76 5.82
N TRP A 185 -4.70 -10.19 5.61
CA TRP A 185 -4.17 -9.10 6.42
C TRP A 185 -3.97 -7.86 5.53
N GLY A 186 -4.15 -6.65 6.05
CA GLY A 186 -3.96 -5.39 5.29
C GLY A 186 -5.20 -4.84 4.55
N PHE A 187 -5.03 -3.70 3.87
CA PHE A 187 -6.01 -3.11 2.94
C PHE A 187 -6.03 -3.92 1.64
N LEU A 188 -6.74 -5.05 1.67
CA LEU A 188 -7.00 -5.92 0.51
C LEU A 188 -5.78 -6.48 -0.23
N GLU A 189 -4.84 -6.99 0.56
CA GLU A 189 -3.78 -7.90 0.17
C GLU A 189 -4.27 -9.35 0.32
N VAL A 190 -4.78 -9.89 -0.79
CA VAL A 190 -5.17 -11.32 -0.84
C VAL A 190 -3.89 -12.14 -0.99
N GLY A 191 -3.36 -12.63 0.14
CA GLY A 191 -2.25 -13.59 0.17
C GLY A 191 -1.54 -13.78 1.52
N ASP A 192 -2.11 -14.58 2.43
CA ASP A 192 -1.39 -15.43 3.39
C ASP A 192 -2.43 -16.25 4.21
N TYR A 193 -2.43 -17.60 4.08
CA TYR A 193 -3.39 -18.46 4.82
C TYR A 193 -2.75 -19.28 5.94
N TYR A 194 -3.54 -19.52 6.98
CA TYR A 194 -3.23 -20.41 8.09
C TYR A 194 -4.17 -21.62 8.07
N VAL A 195 -3.66 -22.79 7.68
CA VAL A 195 -4.32 -24.06 8.02
C VAL A 195 -3.78 -24.51 9.37
N ASN A 196 -4.37 -24.01 10.47
CA ASN A 196 -4.33 -24.52 11.86
C ASN A 196 -3.12 -25.37 12.32
N SER A 197 -1.90 -25.02 11.88
CA SER A 197 -0.65 -25.74 12.16
C SER A 197 0.50 -24.80 12.56
N GLY A 198 0.24 -23.49 12.67
CA GLY A 198 1.21 -22.52 13.16
C GLY A 198 2.39 -22.23 12.23
N LYS A 199 2.32 -22.58 10.94
CA LYS A 199 3.33 -22.18 9.93
C LYS A 199 2.69 -21.39 8.78
N ARG A 200 3.40 -20.33 8.36
CA ARG A 200 3.12 -19.49 7.17
C ARG A 200 3.35 -20.34 5.92
N GLY A 201 2.37 -20.45 5.02
CA GLY A 201 2.49 -21.26 3.81
C GLY A 201 1.75 -20.67 2.61
N LYS A 202 2.43 -20.60 1.46
CA LYS A 202 1.84 -20.28 0.14
C LYS A 202 1.18 -21.55 -0.42
N ALA A 203 -0.09 -21.51 -0.80
CA ALA A 203 -0.74 -22.61 -1.51
C ALA A 203 -1.70 -22.13 -2.60
N CYS A 204 -1.36 -22.44 -3.85
CA CYS A 204 -2.30 -22.61 -4.97
C CYS A 204 -2.20 -24.08 -5.43
N LEU A 205 -3.30 -24.79 -5.67
CA LEU A 205 -3.31 -26.01 -6.52
C LEU A 205 -4.72 -26.38 -7.02
N PRO A 206 -4.78 -27.13 -8.14
CA PRO A 206 -5.08 -28.57 -8.03
C PRO A 206 -3.93 -29.48 -8.48
N ARG A 207 -3.92 -30.67 -7.88
CA ARG A 207 -2.93 -31.75 -7.75
C ARG A 207 -2.15 -32.26 -8.98
N GLU A 208 -2.24 -31.68 -10.18
CA GLU A 208 -1.79 -32.36 -11.40
C GLU A 208 -0.61 -31.71 -12.16
N ASN A 209 -0.21 -30.45 -11.89
CA ASN A 209 1.02 -29.91 -12.52
C ASN A 209 1.62 -28.67 -11.82
N PRO A 210 2.47 -28.84 -10.78
CA PRO A 210 3.08 -27.73 -10.04
C PRO A 210 4.18 -26.96 -10.80
N ASP A 211 4.79 -27.56 -11.83
CA ASP A 211 5.93 -26.97 -12.54
C ASP A 211 5.52 -25.86 -13.53
N ALA A 212 4.24 -25.75 -13.87
CA ALA A 212 3.75 -24.80 -14.88
C ALA A 212 3.80 -23.32 -14.46
N PHE A 213 3.97 -23.02 -13.16
CA PHE A 213 3.82 -21.65 -12.64
C PHE A 213 4.89 -21.23 -11.61
N GLY A 214 6.00 -21.95 -11.49
CA GLY A 214 7.13 -21.54 -10.65
C GLY A 214 6.83 -21.45 -9.14
N GLN A 215 5.82 -22.16 -8.64
CA GLN A 215 5.47 -22.19 -7.22
C GLN A 215 5.94 -23.49 -6.56
N LYS A 216 6.60 -23.40 -5.40
CA LYS A 216 7.08 -24.57 -4.63
C LYS A 216 6.00 -25.01 -3.64
N LEU A 217 5.58 -26.27 -3.73
CA LEU A 217 4.56 -26.86 -2.85
C LEU A 217 5.10 -27.13 -1.44
N VAL A 218 4.28 -26.88 -0.41
CA VAL A 218 4.50 -27.38 0.96
C VAL A 218 3.38 -28.37 1.30
N PRO A 219 3.67 -29.63 1.65
CA PRO A 219 2.64 -30.60 2.04
C PRO A 219 1.92 -30.18 3.32
N LEU A 220 0.60 -30.41 3.38
CA LEU A 220 -0.17 -30.43 4.62
C LEU A 220 0.26 -31.65 5.44
N GLU A 221 0.96 -31.44 6.56
CA GLU A 221 1.21 -32.51 7.54
C GLU A 221 -0.09 -32.79 8.31
N GLU A 222 -0.43 -34.07 8.46
CA GLU A 222 -1.50 -34.48 9.38
C GLU A 222 -1.15 -34.02 10.80
N PRO A 223 -2.11 -33.48 11.56
CA PRO A 223 -1.85 -33.05 12.92
C PRO A 223 -1.36 -34.26 13.75
N PRO A 224 -0.30 -34.10 14.57
CA PRO A 224 0.09 -35.16 15.48
C PRO A 224 -1.09 -35.45 16.43
N ALA A 225 -1.37 -36.74 16.63
CA ALA A 225 -2.40 -37.19 17.56
C ALA A 225 -2.17 -36.52 18.92
N ALA A 226 -3.22 -35.90 19.46
CA ALA A 226 -3.16 -35.20 20.74
C ALA A 226 -2.55 -36.10 21.83
N PRO A 227 -1.53 -35.64 22.57
CA PRO A 227 -0.95 -36.45 23.63
C PRO A 227 -1.99 -36.63 24.76
N ALA A 228 -2.15 -37.88 25.20
CA ALA A 228 -2.98 -38.20 26.36
C ALA A 228 -2.45 -37.49 27.62
N PRO A 229 -3.32 -37.05 28.54
CA PRO A 229 -2.93 -36.28 29.71
C PRO A 229 -2.08 -37.14 30.67
N SER A 230 -0.81 -36.78 30.80
CA SER A 230 0.11 -37.36 31.79
C SER A 230 -0.04 -36.61 33.12
N ALA A 231 -0.50 -37.33 34.14
CA ALA A 231 -0.55 -36.88 35.52
C ALA A 231 0.84 -36.97 36.18
N ALA A 232 1.44 -35.83 36.56
CA ALA A 232 2.27 -35.68 37.77
C ALA A 232 2.87 -34.26 37.89
N GLY A 233 2.35 -33.50 38.87
CA GLY A 233 3.10 -32.72 39.87
C GLY A 233 4.19 -31.70 39.45
N GLY A 234 3.84 -30.41 39.55
CA GLY A 234 4.78 -29.29 39.75
C GLY A 234 4.04 -28.07 40.34
N PRO A 235 4.59 -27.33 41.32
CA PRO A 235 3.81 -26.49 42.24
C PRO A 235 3.70 -25.00 41.87
N ALA A 236 2.70 -24.38 42.51
CA ALA A 236 2.49 -22.96 42.83
C ALA A 236 2.12 -22.00 41.67
N ALA A 237 0.82 -21.72 41.62
CA ALA A 237 0.20 -20.64 40.85
C ALA A 237 0.63 -19.27 41.38
N ALA A 238 1.16 -18.43 40.49
CA ALA A 238 0.96 -16.99 40.54
C ALA A 238 -0.14 -16.68 39.52
N GLU A 239 -1.22 -16.06 39.98
CA GLU A 239 -2.37 -15.65 39.18
C GLU A 239 -1.91 -14.67 38.09
N HIS A 240 -1.83 -15.14 36.84
CA HIS A 240 -1.95 -14.27 35.68
C HIS A 240 -3.43 -14.21 35.32
N ALA A 241 -4.05 -13.08 35.67
CA ALA A 241 -5.37 -12.71 35.19
C ALA A 241 -5.37 -12.76 33.65
N ALA A 242 -6.46 -13.29 33.09
CA ALA A 242 -6.73 -13.29 31.67
C ALA A 242 -6.58 -11.87 31.10
N VAL A 243 -5.63 -11.68 30.19
CA VAL A 243 -5.59 -10.50 29.33
C VAL A 243 -6.67 -10.72 28.28
N GLU A 244 -7.77 -10.00 28.41
CA GLU A 244 -8.79 -9.89 27.37
C GLU A 244 -8.13 -9.41 26.06
N PRO A 245 -8.56 -9.92 24.89
CA PRO A 245 -8.07 -9.44 23.61
C PRO A 245 -8.37 -7.95 23.48
N ALA A 246 -7.32 -7.16 23.23
CA ALA A 246 -7.43 -5.73 22.98
C ALA A 246 -8.40 -5.48 21.82
N ALA A 247 -9.41 -4.67 22.10
CA ALA A 247 -10.42 -4.24 21.14
C ALA A 247 -9.77 -3.51 19.93
N PRO A 248 -10.40 -3.57 18.74
CA PRO A 248 -9.95 -2.79 17.59
C PRO A 248 -10.01 -1.29 17.93
N SER A 249 -8.84 -0.65 17.93
CA SER A 249 -8.74 0.81 17.92
C SER A 249 -9.37 1.34 16.64
N GLY A 250 -10.50 2.05 16.75
CA GLY A 250 -11.17 2.64 15.58
C GLY A 250 -12.62 3.11 15.77
N ALA A 251 -13.29 2.74 16.87
CA ALA A 251 -14.52 3.43 17.29
C ALA A 251 -14.30 4.01 18.68
N LYS A 252 -14.07 5.32 18.77
CA LYS A 252 -14.16 6.03 20.05
C LYS A 252 -15.57 5.76 20.63
N PRO A 253 -15.72 5.45 21.93
CA PRO A 253 -17.04 5.32 22.54
C PRO A 253 -17.82 6.60 22.26
N GLY A 254 -19.00 6.46 21.63
CA GLY A 254 -19.79 7.58 21.14
C GLY A 254 -20.04 8.59 22.25
N ALA A 255 -19.32 9.70 22.21
CA ALA A 255 -19.68 10.89 22.96
C ALA A 255 -21.10 11.27 22.55
N ALA A 256 -21.91 11.75 23.51
CA ALA A 256 -23.26 12.21 23.20
C ALA A 256 -23.20 13.21 22.03
N PRO A 257 -24.12 13.12 21.05
CA PRO A 257 -24.15 14.07 19.94
C PRO A 257 -24.24 15.48 20.50
N TYR A 258 -23.33 16.35 20.06
CA TYR A 258 -23.30 17.75 20.44
C TYR A 258 -24.55 18.44 19.89
N ASP A 259 -25.31 19.10 20.76
CA ASP A 259 -26.57 19.79 20.46
C ASP A 259 -26.44 21.32 20.52
N GLY A 260 -25.23 21.83 20.69
CA GLY A 260 -24.93 23.26 20.69
C GLY A 260 -24.81 23.86 19.28
N PRO A 261 -24.59 25.19 19.17
CA PRO A 261 -24.37 25.84 17.89
C PRO A 261 -23.08 25.35 17.24
N ALA A 262 -23.07 25.30 15.90
CA ALA A 262 -21.86 24.99 15.14
C ALA A 262 -20.73 25.96 15.46
N LEU A 263 -19.50 25.45 15.54
CA LEU A 263 -18.29 26.18 15.96
C LEU A 263 -17.31 26.36 14.79
N ASP A 264 -17.82 26.54 13.57
CA ASP A 264 -17.00 26.55 12.34
C ASP A 264 -15.92 27.65 12.35
N ASP A 265 -16.27 28.84 12.85
CA ASP A 265 -15.36 29.98 12.89
C ASP A 265 -14.27 29.79 13.95
N GLU A 266 -14.63 29.21 15.10
CA GLU A 266 -13.67 28.81 16.12
C GLU A 266 -12.74 27.69 15.62
N ILE A 267 -13.27 26.70 14.90
CA ILE A 267 -12.47 25.62 14.28
C ILE A 267 -11.43 26.23 13.34
N ARG A 268 -11.83 27.13 12.44
CA ARG A 268 -10.91 27.83 11.52
C ARG A 268 -9.87 28.64 12.28
N ALA A 269 -10.29 29.43 13.28
CA ALA A 269 -9.38 30.29 14.04
C ALA A 269 -8.32 29.48 14.82
N VAL A 270 -8.74 28.42 15.51
CA VAL A 270 -7.82 27.55 16.28
C VAL A 270 -6.88 26.78 15.34
N ARG A 271 -7.36 26.35 14.16
CA ARG A 271 -6.53 25.74 13.13
C ARG A 271 -5.41 26.68 12.66
N GLU A 272 -5.76 27.90 12.28
CA GLU A 272 -4.78 28.91 11.85
C GLU A 272 -3.76 29.22 12.95
N GLU A 273 -4.22 29.34 14.20
CA GLU A 273 -3.33 29.58 15.34
C GLU A 273 -2.39 28.38 15.59
N ALA A 274 -2.90 27.15 15.50
CA ALA A 274 -2.10 25.94 15.66
C ALA A 274 -0.99 25.85 14.60
N LEU A 275 -1.32 26.07 13.32
CA LEU A 275 -0.36 26.11 12.22
C LEU A 275 0.68 27.22 12.42
N ALA A 276 0.24 28.42 12.79
CA ALA A 276 1.11 29.58 13.02
C ALA A 276 2.03 29.43 14.25
N SER A 277 1.61 28.64 15.25
CA SER A 277 2.38 28.40 16.48
C SER A 277 3.66 27.58 16.24
N LEU A 278 3.70 26.81 15.15
CA LEU A 278 4.82 25.94 14.81
C LEU A 278 5.86 26.67 13.95
N PRO A 279 7.17 26.54 14.27
CA PRO A 279 8.23 27.20 13.52
C PRO A 279 8.39 26.55 12.14
N ALA A 280 8.85 27.32 11.16
CA ALA A 280 9.33 26.74 9.92
C ALA A 280 10.62 25.93 10.18
N LEU A 281 10.75 24.78 9.50
CA LEU A 281 11.93 23.93 9.58
C LEU A 281 12.69 23.95 8.24
N PRO A 282 14.04 24.05 8.23
CA PRO A 282 14.81 23.97 7.00
C PRO A 282 14.64 22.60 6.32
N ALA A 283 14.38 22.61 5.03
CA ALA A 283 14.24 21.41 4.21
C ALA A 283 14.93 21.57 2.85
N ALA A 284 15.36 20.48 2.24
CA ALA A 284 15.85 20.45 0.87
C ALA A 284 14.81 19.78 -0.03
N ALA A 285 14.44 20.45 -1.12
CA ALA A 285 13.61 19.90 -2.18
C ALA A 285 14.51 19.29 -3.26
N GLY A 286 14.26 18.04 -3.62
CA GLY A 286 14.95 17.31 -4.67
C GLY A 286 14.07 17.16 -5.90
N GLU A 287 14.56 17.66 -7.03
CA GLU A 287 13.94 17.43 -8.33
C GLU A 287 14.51 16.16 -8.98
N LEU A 288 13.64 15.38 -9.61
CA LEU A 288 14.04 14.19 -10.36
C LEU A 288 14.41 14.58 -11.79
N SER A 289 15.57 14.14 -12.26
CA SER A 289 16.02 14.37 -13.63
C SER A 289 16.58 13.09 -14.25
N GLY A 290 16.28 12.86 -15.53
CA GLY A 290 16.91 11.79 -16.29
C GLY A 290 18.38 12.12 -16.60
N GLY A 291 19.20 11.08 -16.79
CA GLY A 291 20.59 11.23 -17.21
C GLY A 291 21.61 10.60 -16.24
N PRO A 292 22.89 10.56 -16.63
CA PRO A 292 23.92 9.87 -15.86
C PRO A 292 24.16 10.56 -14.51
N CYS A 293 24.12 9.78 -13.43
CA CYS A 293 24.55 10.19 -12.11
C CYS A 293 25.76 9.33 -11.71
N GLY A 294 26.88 9.97 -11.33
CA GLY A 294 28.09 9.27 -10.88
C GLY A 294 27.78 8.35 -9.69
N ALA A 295 28.55 7.29 -9.45
CA ALA A 295 28.16 6.18 -8.57
C ALA A 295 27.57 6.61 -7.21
N LEU A 296 28.15 7.61 -6.56
CA LEU A 296 27.71 8.09 -5.25
C LEU A 296 26.50 9.01 -5.30
N GLY A 297 26.28 9.73 -6.41
CA GLY A 297 25.30 10.80 -6.47
C GLY A 297 23.88 10.33 -6.17
N SER A 298 23.09 11.25 -5.63
CA SER A 298 21.73 11.00 -5.16
C SER A 298 20.82 10.58 -6.31
N ARG A 299 19.98 9.57 -6.07
CA ARG A 299 19.05 9.02 -7.06
C ARG A 299 17.87 8.29 -6.44
N VAL A 300 16.82 8.18 -7.23
CA VAL A 300 15.70 7.25 -7.03
C VAL A 300 15.74 6.18 -8.12
N CYS A 301 15.49 4.93 -7.76
CA CYS A 301 15.59 3.75 -8.61
C CYS A 301 16.99 3.53 -9.23
N GLY A 302 17.10 2.44 -10.00
CA GLY A 302 18.34 2.03 -10.69
C GLY A 302 19.23 1.19 -9.78
N SER A 303 20.54 1.45 -9.81
CA SER A 303 21.51 0.68 -9.02
C SER A 303 22.07 1.49 -7.84
N PRO A 304 22.13 0.92 -6.62
CA PRO A 304 22.85 1.52 -5.50
C PRO A 304 24.36 1.43 -5.70
N ALA A 305 25.11 2.35 -5.07
CA ALA A 305 26.53 2.16 -4.82
C ALA A 305 26.75 1.31 -3.57
N MET A 306 27.36 0.14 -3.75
CA MET A 306 27.63 -0.81 -2.68
C MET A 306 29.13 -0.83 -2.38
N LEU A 307 29.48 -0.88 -1.09
CA LEU A 307 30.86 -1.05 -0.64
C LEU A 307 31.33 -2.49 -0.87
N PRO A 308 32.64 -2.70 -1.01
CA PRO A 308 33.21 -4.05 -1.07
C PRO A 308 32.80 -4.89 0.14
N GLY A 309 32.16 -6.04 -0.11
CA GLY A 309 31.74 -6.98 0.93
C GLY A 309 30.37 -6.70 1.56
N GLU A 310 29.69 -5.61 1.21
CA GLU A 310 28.29 -5.43 1.61
C GLU A 310 27.41 -6.46 0.90
N GLU A 311 26.58 -7.17 1.65
CA GLU A 311 25.57 -8.07 1.11
C GLU A 311 24.38 -7.27 0.56
N TRP A 312 23.58 -7.90 -0.30
CA TRP A 312 22.33 -7.28 -0.73
C TRP A 312 21.31 -7.40 0.40
N PRO A 313 20.57 -6.35 0.78
CA PRO A 313 19.57 -6.46 1.83
C PRO A 313 18.49 -7.48 1.48
N GLU A 314 18.24 -8.41 2.40
CA GLU A 314 17.17 -9.40 2.30
C GLU A 314 16.01 -9.04 3.25
N GLY A 315 14.80 -9.37 2.80
CA GLY A 315 13.57 -9.27 3.58
C GLY A 315 13.35 -10.48 4.49
N PRO A 316 12.23 -10.53 5.22
CA PRO A 316 11.98 -11.56 6.24
C PRO A 316 11.95 -13.00 5.71
N GLY A 317 11.64 -13.20 4.42
CA GLY A 317 11.63 -14.51 3.77
C GLY A 317 12.92 -14.87 3.05
N GLY A 318 13.96 -14.02 3.11
CA GLY A 318 15.22 -14.19 2.37
C GLY A 318 15.14 -13.69 0.92
N GLU A 319 14.04 -13.05 0.51
CA GLU A 319 13.94 -12.35 -0.76
C GLU A 319 14.81 -11.08 -0.78
N PRO A 320 15.48 -10.76 -1.89
CA PRO A 320 16.22 -9.51 -1.99
C PRO A 320 15.25 -8.31 -2.00
N LEU A 321 15.54 -7.28 -1.18
CA LEU A 321 14.78 -6.05 -1.17
C LEU A 321 15.04 -5.20 -2.42
N CYS A 322 14.05 -4.42 -2.83
CA CYS A 322 14.17 -3.50 -3.95
C CYS A 322 14.95 -2.25 -3.53
N PHE A 323 15.83 -1.77 -4.41
CA PHE A 323 16.52 -0.50 -4.19
C PHE A 323 15.56 0.66 -4.45
N LEU A 324 15.31 1.47 -3.43
CA LEU A 324 14.42 2.63 -3.50
C LEU A 324 15.17 3.88 -3.94
N ALA A 325 16.16 4.27 -3.13
CA ALA A 325 16.85 5.54 -3.29
C ALA A 325 18.22 5.54 -2.62
N GLN A 326 19.09 6.42 -3.10
CA GLN A 326 20.37 6.73 -2.48
C GLN A 326 20.51 8.24 -2.33
N LEU A 327 21.04 8.67 -1.20
CA LEU A 327 21.32 10.05 -0.86
C LEU A 327 22.80 10.21 -0.55
N ASP A 328 23.50 10.99 -1.38
CA ASP A 328 24.82 11.50 -1.06
C ASP A 328 24.63 12.75 -0.19
N MET A 329 25.11 12.72 1.05
CA MET A 329 24.97 13.86 1.94
C MET A 329 25.71 15.11 1.43
N ALA A 330 26.70 14.93 0.54
CA ALA A 330 27.37 16.04 -0.12
C ALA A 330 26.51 16.74 -1.19
N ASP A 331 25.44 16.10 -1.69
CA ASP A 331 24.48 16.72 -2.61
C ASP A 331 23.47 17.63 -1.89
N LEU A 332 23.33 17.49 -0.56
CA LEU A 332 22.38 18.28 0.23
C LEU A 332 22.91 19.69 0.48
N PRO A 333 22.03 20.71 0.52
CA PRO A 333 22.38 21.96 1.17
C PRO A 333 22.62 21.73 2.68
N PRO A 334 23.33 22.63 3.38
CA PRO A 334 23.49 22.52 4.82
C PRO A 334 22.12 22.52 5.54
N LEU A 335 21.81 21.40 6.20
CA LEU A 335 20.59 21.21 6.99
C LEU A 335 20.95 20.91 8.46
N PRO A 336 20.19 21.41 9.44
CA PRO A 336 20.47 21.15 10.85
C PRO A 336 20.48 19.64 11.16
N GLY A 337 21.56 19.18 11.81
CA GLY A 337 21.73 17.78 12.21
C GLY A 337 22.19 16.82 11.11
N PHE A 338 22.02 17.17 9.83
CA PHE A 338 22.46 16.32 8.73
C PHE A 338 24.00 16.32 8.60
N PRO A 339 24.63 15.15 8.37
CA PRO A 339 26.06 15.07 8.08
C PRO A 339 26.42 15.81 6.78
N GLU A 340 27.64 16.35 6.67
CA GLU A 340 28.14 16.98 5.43
C GLU A 340 28.64 15.96 4.39
N LYS A 341 28.81 14.70 4.80
CA LYS A 341 29.29 13.62 3.95
C LYS A 341 28.73 12.28 4.40
N GLY A 342 28.80 11.31 3.49
CA GLY A 342 28.35 9.95 3.72
C GLY A 342 27.23 9.57 2.75
N LEU A 343 26.95 8.28 2.67
CA LEU A 343 26.04 7.71 1.70
C LEU A 343 24.95 6.91 2.42
N LEU A 344 23.71 7.37 2.29
CA LEU A 344 22.53 6.63 2.74
C LEU A 344 21.91 5.92 1.55
N ARG A 345 21.61 4.63 1.71
CA ARG A 345 20.90 3.82 0.71
C ARG A 345 19.70 3.17 1.35
N LEU A 346 18.55 3.30 0.69
CA LEU A 346 17.26 2.86 1.17
C LEU A 346 16.76 1.74 0.27
N PHE A 347 16.31 0.66 0.91
CA PHE A 347 15.73 -0.51 0.27
C PHE A 347 14.39 -0.81 0.93
N VAL A 348 13.43 -1.31 0.16
CA VAL A 348 12.07 -1.62 0.61
C VAL A 348 11.61 -2.94 -0.01
N GLY A 349 10.54 -3.53 0.52
CA GLY A 349 9.92 -4.71 -0.09
C GLY A 349 9.25 -4.39 -1.42
N GLU A 350 8.75 -5.41 -2.09
CA GLU A 350 7.97 -5.26 -3.32
C GLU A 350 6.61 -4.59 -3.05
N GLU A 351 5.97 -4.13 -4.12
CA GLU A 351 4.53 -3.83 -4.06
C GLU A 351 3.73 -5.05 -3.58
N PRO A 352 2.58 -4.82 -2.91
CA PRO A 352 1.96 -3.51 -2.66
C PRO A 352 2.24 -2.90 -1.28
N GLU A 353 2.76 -3.64 -0.29
CA GLU A 353 3.04 -3.06 1.04
C GLU A 353 4.38 -2.33 1.13
N PHE A 354 5.25 -2.45 0.13
CA PHE A 354 6.61 -1.88 0.14
C PHE A 354 7.42 -2.30 1.39
N GLY A 355 7.15 -3.49 1.91
CA GLY A 355 7.83 -4.02 3.09
C GLY A 355 7.51 -3.32 4.42
N LEU A 356 6.44 -2.53 4.49
CA LEU A 356 5.95 -1.95 5.73
C LEU A 356 5.46 -3.05 6.70
N ASP A 357 6.03 -3.08 7.91
CA ASP A 357 5.50 -3.88 9.02
C ASP A 357 4.72 -2.97 9.98
N PRO A 358 3.37 -3.02 9.98
CA PRO A 358 2.57 -2.16 10.85
C PRO A 358 2.66 -2.54 12.33
N SER A 359 3.22 -3.72 12.68
CA SER A 359 3.45 -4.12 14.06
C SER A 359 4.78 -3.58 14.63
N ASP A 360 5.73 -3.29 13.75
CA ASP A 360 6.95 -2.58 14.10
C ASP A 360 7.54 -1.79 12.92
N MET A 361 7.16 -0.52 12.81
CA MET A 361 7.62 0.36 11.75
C MET A 361 9.13 0.70 11.80
N ALA A 362 9.80 0.39 12.91
CA ALA A 362 11.24 0.56 13.07
C ALA A 362 12.02 -0.76 12.89
N ALA A 363 11.32 -1.89 12.80
CA ALA A 363 11.94 -3.15 12.45
C ALA A 363 12.36 -3.08 10.97
N GLN A 364 13.64 -2.82 10.74
CA GLN A 364 14.29 -2.88 9.42
C GLN A 364 14.30 -4.34 8.90
N ALA A 365 13.13 -4.93 8.70
CA ALA A 365 12.93 -6.29 8.24
C ALA A 365 12.46 -6.29 6.79
N GLY A 366 11.32 -5.65 6.51
CA GLY A 366 10.83 -5.43 5.14
C GLY A 366 11.41 -4.19 4.45
N PHE A 367 12.17 -3.36 5.18
CA PHE A 367 12.97 -2.28 4.61
C PHE A 367 14.40 -2.32 5.20
N ARG A 368 15.35 -1.67 4.52
CA ARG A 368 16.72 -1.53 5.02
C ARG A 368 17.30 -0.17 4.69
N ALA A 369 17.90 0.46 5.69
CA ALA A 369 18.80 1.59 5.51
C ALA A 369 20.25 1.12 5.66
N LEU A 370 21.08 1.38 4.65
CA LEU A 370 22.52 1.17 4.72
C LEU A 370 23.24 2.51 4.73
N TRP A 371 23.99 2.77 5.79
CA TRP A 371 24.75 4.00 6.00
C TRP A 371 26.25 3.76 5.88
N ALA A 372 26.90 4.54 5.02
CA ALA A 372 28.36 4.58 4.90
C ALA A 372 28.86 6.00 5.19
N PRO A 373 29.44 6.28 6.39
CA PRO A 373 30.01 7.60 6.69
C PRO A 373 31.23 7.94 5.81
N ASP A 374 31.84 6.91 5.21
CA ASP A 374 32.89 7.02 4.21
C ASP A 374 32.61 6.05 3.05
N PRO A 375 32.04 6.53 1.93
CA PRO A 375 31.68 5.69 0.79
C PRO A 375 32.85 5.44 -0.18
N GLU A 376 34.11 5.67 0.23
CA GLU A 376 35.27 5.42 -0.61
C GLU A 376 35.30 3.96 -1.10
N GLY A 377 35.46 3.79 -2.42
CA GLY A 377 35.45 2.47 -3.06
C GLY A 377 34.07 1.87 -3.33
N ALA A 378 32.98 2.54 -2.95
CA ALA A 378 31.63 2.12 -3.33
C ALA A 378 31.45 2.20 -4.86
N ALA A 379 30.83 1.18 -5.44
CA ALA A 379 30.59 1.08 -6.87
C ALA A 379 29.15 0.65 -7.14
N LEU A 380 28.61 1.08 -8.29
CA LEU A 380 27.27 0.68 -8.70
C LEU A 380 27.19 -0.85 -8.81
N ARG A 381 26.17 -1.43 -8.17
CA ARG A 381 25.87 -2.86 -8.24
C ARG A 381 24.44 -3.05 -8.74
N ALA A 382 24.29 -3.79 -9.83
CA ALA A 382 22.97 -4.17 -10.34
C ALA A 382 22.20 -4.97 -9.29
N ALA A 383 20.88 -4.79 -9.27
CA ALA A 383 20.01 -5.58 -8.42
C ALA A 383 20.04 -7.06 -8.83
N PRO A 384 19.79 -8.00 -7.90
CA PRO A 384 19.39 -9.36 -8.25
C PRO A 384 18.17 -9.36 -9.18
N GLU A 385 18.03 -10.36 -10.04
CA GLU A 385 16.95 -10.46 -11.04
C GLU A 385 15.56 -10.38 -10.39
N GLU A 386 15.43 -10.94 -9.19
CA GLU A 386 14.21 -10.92 -8.40
C GLU A 386 13.81 -9.50 -7.95
N ALA A 387 14.80 -8.62 -7.72
CA ALA A 387 14.57 -7.26 -7.23
C ALA A 387 14.60 -6.18 -8.34
N GLU A 388 15.01 -6.52 -9.57
CA GLU A 388 15.32 -5.56 -10.65
C GLU A 388 14.10 -4.72 -11.12
N ASP A 389 12.86 -5.18 -10.87
CA ASP A 389 11.64 -4.40 -11.12
C ASP A 389 10.62 -4.52 -9.97
N GLY A 390 11.02 -4.90 -8.76
CA GLY A 390 10.06 -5.27 -7.70
C GLY A 390 9.16 -4.12 -7.20
N LEU A 391 9.49 -2.87 -7.56
CA LEU A 391 8.61 -1.71 -7.33
C LEU A 391 7.60 -1.46 -8.47
N GLY A 392 7.77 -2.08 -9.63
CA GLY A 392 6.92 -1.82 -10.80
C GLY A 392 7.08 -0.41 -11.41
N TRP A 393 8.04 0.37 -10.93
CA TRP A 393 8.27 1.75 -11.36
C TRP A 393 9.05 1.83 -12.69
N GLY A 394 9.06 3.00 -13.33
CA GLY A 394 9.70 3.23 -14.63
C GLY A 394 11.21 2.97 -14.66
N GLU A 395 11.81 2.98 -15.87
CA GLU A 395 13.23 2.69 -16.13
C GLU A 395 14.19 3.81 -15.63
N GLY A 396 14.19 4.08 -14.33
CA GLY A 396 15.25 4.86 -13.68
C GLY A 396 16.65 4.30 -13.98
N PRO A 397 17.73 4.99 -13.57
CA PRO A 397 17.77 5.86 -12.41
C PRO A 397 17.31 7.30 -12.71
N TRP A 398 16.67 7.89 -11.70
CA TRP A 398 16.33 9.30 -11.67
C TRP A 398 17.31 10.02 -10.75
N ALA A 399 18.20 10.85 -11.32
CA ALA A 399 19.12 11.65 -10.53
C ALA A 399 18.34 12.70 -9.72
N VAL A 400 18.65 12.82 -8.43
CA VAL A 400 18.05 13.83 -7.56
C VAL A 400 18.95 15.07 -7.55
N ARG A 401 18.36 16.25 -7.78
CA ARG A 401 19.04 17.54 -7.70
C ARG A 401 18.40 18.37 -6.61
N PHE A 402 19.14 18.61 -5.53
CA PHE A 402 18.65 19.40 -4.43
C PHE A 402 18.82 20.89 -4.68
N GLY A 403 17.73 21.64 -4.45
CA GLY A 403 17.75 23.09 -4.33
C GLY A 403 18.32 23.55 -2.97
N GLY A 404 18.45 24.86 -2.81
CA GLY A 404 18.79 25.46 -1.51
C GLY A 404 17.73 25.17 -0.45
N PRO A 405 18.05 25.37 0.85
CA PRO A 405 17.10 25.06 1.90
C PRO A 405 15.91 26.02 1.84
N PHE A 406 14.70 25.48 1.92
CA PHE A 406 13.46 26.25 1.99
C PHE A 406 12.81 26.12 3.37
N PRO A 407 12.03 27.13 3.81
CA PRO A 407 11.33 27.07 5.09
C PRO A 407 10.07 26.19 4.97
N SER A 408 10.19 24.90 5.26
CA SER A 408 9.06 23.97 5.30
C SER A 408 8.12 24.29 6.46
N ARG A 409 6.81 24.24 6.20
CA ARG A 409 5.73 24.46 7.16
C ARG A 409 4.93 23.16 7.35
N PRO A 410 4.36 22.91 8.53
CA PRO A 410 3.50 21.76 8.73
C PRO A 410 2.16 21.91 8.02
N GLU A 411 1.55 20.79 7.71
CA GLU A 411 0.19 20.67 7.19
C GLU A 411 -0.74 20.12 8.29
N ASP A 412 -2.05 20.19 8.08
CA ASP A 412 -3.07 19.74 9.05
C ASP A 412 -2.82 18.34 9.57
N PHE A 413 -2.44 17.41 8.70
CA PHE A 413 -2.26 16.01 9.07
C PHE A 413 -1.01 15.74 9.91
N ASP A 414 -0.09 16.69 10.08
CA ASP A 414 1.10 16.51 10.92
C ASP A 414 0.73 16.39 12.40
N ALA A 415 1.27 15.39 13.10
CA ALA A 415 0.91 15.12 14.49
C ALA A 415 1.27 16.28 15.46
N ARG A 416 2.19 17.16 15.09
CA ARG A 416 2.51 18.39 15.84
C ARG A 416 1.37 19.39 15.73
N VAL A 417 0.74 19.53 14.56
CA VAL A 417 -0.44 20.38 14.35
C VAL A 417 -1.62 19.81 15.12
N GLN A 418 -1.84 18.50 15.03
CA GLN A 418 -2.87 17.81 15.82
C GLN A 418 -2.74 18.11 17.32
N SER A 419 -1.51 18.01 17.85
CA SER A 419 -1.22 18.28 19.26
C SER A 419 -1.41 19.76 19.64
N ALA A 420 -0.94 20.69 18.80
CA ALA A 420 -1.09 22.13 19.02
C ALA A 420 -2.56 22.54 18.99
N PHE A 421 -3.31 22.06 18.00
CA PHE A 421 -4.74 22.28 17.88
C PHE A 421 -5.48 21.76 19.11
N ALA A 422 -5.23 20.51 19.50
CA ALA A 422 -5.88 19.92 20.67
C ALA A 422 -5.60 20.72 21.95
N GLY A 423 -4.36 21.19 22.13
CA GLY A 423 -4.00 22.03 23.27
C GLY A 423 -4.78 23.35 23.32
N LEU A 424 -4.80 24.08 22.20
CA LEU A 424 -5.52 25.36 22.08
C LEU A 424 -7.03 25.17 22.23
N TRP A 425 -7.59 24.19 21.53
CA TRP A 425 -9.02 23.88 21.58
C TRP A 425 -9.47 23.49 22.98
N ASN A 426 -8.78 22.55 23.62
CA ASN A 426 -9.18 22.04 24.94
C ASN A 426 -9.03 23.10 26.04
N ALA A 427 -8.12 24.06 25.87
CA ALA A 427 -8.00 25.21 26.76
C ALA A 427 -9.19 26.18 26.60
N ALA A 428 -9.63 26.44 25.36
CA ALA A 428 -10.77 27.30 25.07
C ALA A 428 -12.13 26.63 25.36
N HIS A 429 -12.21 25.32 25.17
CA HIS A 429 -13.44 24.52 25.24
C HIS A 429 -13.28 23.30 26.15
N PRO A 430 -13.07 23.48 27.47
CA PRO A 430 -12.80 22.38 28.40
C PRO A 430 -13.95 21.35 28.50
N GLY A 431 -15.17 21.70 28.09
CA GLY A 431 -16.31 20.80 28.04
C GLY A 431 -16.47 20.01 26.73
N LEU A 432 -15.65 20.30 25.71
CA LEU A 432 -15.75 19.74 24.36
C LEU A 432 -14.40 19.16 23.90
N PRO A 433 -13.79 18.21 24.64
CA PRO A 433 -12.41 17.82 24.42
C PRO A 433 -12.19 17.10 23.09
N VAL A 434 -11.06 17.37 22.43
CA VAL A 434 -10.61 16.76 21.16
C VAL A 434 -9.18 16.24 21.29
N SER A 435 -8.82 15.24 20.47
CA SER A 435 -7.44 14.78 20.32
C SER A 435 -6.69 15.42 19.14
N GLY A 436 -7.36 16.20 18.29
CA GLY A 436 -6.76 16.80 17.10
C GLY A 436 -7.80 17.49 16.21
N THR A 437 -7.39 17.90 15.01
CA THR A 437 -8.22 18.61 14.04
C THR A 437 -9.35 17.74 13.49
N GLN A 438 -9.16 16.41 13.37
CA GLN A 438 -10.20 15.52 12.84
C GLN A 438 -11.37 15.31 13.83
N ASP A 439 -11.11 15.46 15.13
CA ASP A 439 -12.08 15.21 16.20
C ASP A 439 -13.14 16.32 16.34
N VAL A 440 -12.97 17.44 15.64
CA VAL A 440 -13.85 18.63 15.77
C VAL A 440 -15.04 18.57 14.81
N ASP A 441 -15.07 17.57 13.91
CA ASP A 441 -16.14 17.34 12.94
C ASP A 441 -17.53 17.28 13.60
N ARG A 442 -17.62 16.75 14.83
CA ARG A 442 -18.83 16.68 15.67
C ARG A 442 -19.34 18.04 16.15
N TYR A 443 -18.53 19.09 16.08
CA TYR A 443 -18.87 20.45 16.50
C TYR A 443 -19.07 21.39 15.31
N ALA A 444 -18.81 20.92 14.09
CA ALA A 444 -18.97 21.68 12.87
C ALA A 444 -20.42 21.60 12.33
N SER A 445 -20.80 22.59 11.53
CA SER A 445 -22.08 22.58 10.79
C SER A 445 -22.09 21.51 9.70
N ASP A 446 -20.93 21.28 9.08
CA ASP A 446 -20.65 20.17 8.19
C ASP A 446 -19.50 19.33 8.75
N ARG A 447 -19.71 18.02 8.87
CA ARG A 447 -18.69 17.09 9.37
C ARG A 447 -17.48 17.00 8.44
N SER A 448 -17.61 17.36 7.16
CA SER A 448 -16.48 17.41 6.23
C SER A 448 -15.54 18.60 6.47
N LEU A 449 -15.97 19.64 7.21
CA LEU A 449 -15.25 20.90 7.31
C LEU A 449 -13.74 20.73 7.62
N PRO A 450 -13.30 19.91 8.60
CA PRO A 450 -11.87 19.76 8.88
C PRO A 450 -11.09 19.16 7.70
N LEU A 451 -11.70 18.22 6.98
CA LEU A 451 -11.10 17.60 5.79
C LEU A 451 -11.06 18.60 4.62
N GLU A 452 -12.13 19.36 4.40
CA GLU A 452 -12.18 20.39 3.36
C GLU A 452 -11.11 21.48 3.57
N LEU A 453 -10.90 21.91 4.83
CA LEU A 453 -9.86 22.88 5.15
C LEU A 453 -8.45 22.32 4.86
N ALA A 454 -8.20 21.05 5.17
CA ALA A 454 -6.93 20.39 4.86
C ALA A 454 -6.71 20.26 3.34
N ILE A 455 -7.74 19.85 2.60
CA ILE A 455 -7.69 19.75 1.12
C ILE A 455 -7.42 21.12 0.51
N GLN A 456 -8.18 22.14 0.89
CA GLN A 456 -8.01 23.49 0.36
C GLN A 456 -6.60 24.03 0.63
N ALA A 457 -6.06 23.82 1.83
CA ALA A 457 -4.71 24.25 2.15
C ALA A 457 -3.63 23.50 1.35
N GLY A 458 -3.83 22.21 1.08
CA GLY A 458 -2.98 21.44 0.17
C GLY A 458 -3.02 21.97 -1.26
N GLU A 459 -4.21 22.26 -1.79
CA GLU A 459 -4.38 22.87 -3.12
C GLU A 459 -3.71 24.25 -3.23
N GLU A 460 -3.80 25.07 -2.19
CA GLU A 460 -3.15 26.38 -2.12
C GLU A 460 -1.61 26.28 -1.98
N ALA A 461 -1.12 25.27 -1.27
CA ALA A 461 0.32 25.00 -1.12
C ALA A 461 0.96 24.45 -2.40
N GLY A 462 0.17 23.72 -3.21
CA GLY A 462 0.63 23.03 -4.41
C GLY A 462 1.28 21.68 -4.10
N ASP A 463 1.73 20.99 -5.15
CA ASP A 463 2.33 19.66 -5.00
C ASP A 463 3.62 19.72 -4.17
N PRO A 464 3.81 18.78 -3.21
CA PRO A 464 5.05 18.71 -2.47
C PRO A 464 6.21 18.31 -3.39
N PRO A 465 7.47 18.55 -2.97
CA PRO A 465 8.63 18.11 -3.71
C PRO A 465 8.59 16.61 -4.03
N ALA A 466 9.11 16.23 -5.21
CA ALA A 466 9.26 14.82 -5.58
C ALA A 466 10.11 14.07 -4.55
N VAL A 467 11.20 14.69 -4.10
CA VAL A 467 11.98 14.24 -2.94
C VAL A 467 12.09 15.38 -1.93
N GLN A 468 11.94 15.08 -0.64
CA GLN A 468 12.24 16.03 0.44
C GLN A 468 13.15 15.43 1.50
N VAL A 469 14.08 16.24 1.99
CA VAL A 469 14.97 15.90 3.12
C VAL A 469 14.88 17.01 4.17
N GLY A 470 14.67 16.65 5.44
CA GLY A 470 14.38 17.62 6.50
C GLY A 470 12.99 18.24 6.42
N GLY A 471 12.72 19.25 7.24
CA GLY A 471 11.42 19.91 7.27
C GLY A 471 10.29 19.13 7.95
N TYR A 472 9.06 19.44 7.55
CA TYR A 472 7.84 18.71 7.89
C TYR A 472 7.49 17.71 6.77
N PRO A 473 7.11 16.47 7.09
CA PRO A 473 6.53 15.56 6.11
C PRO A 473 5.19 16.12 5.59
N SER A 474 4.90 15.86 4.32
CA SER A 474 3.60 16.16 3.70
C SER A 474 2.83 14.87 3.59
N PHE A 475 1.78 14.69 4.40
CA PHE A 475 1.03 13.43 4.44
C PHE A 475 -0.16 13.43 3.48
N VAL A 476 -0.53 12.25 2.97
CA VAL A 476 -1.77 12.07 2.20
C VAL A 476 -2.92 11.72 3.15
N GLN A 477 -2.61 10.96 4.20
CA GLN A 477 -3.52 10.63 5.29
C GLN A 477 -3.05 11.27 6.62
N ALA A 478 -3.67 10.91 7.75
CA ALA A 478 -3.28 11.43 9.06
C ALA A 478 -1.91 10.89 9.51
N ASP A 479 -1.10 11.74 10.14
CA ASP A 479 0.09 11.31 10.90
C ASP A 479 -0.31 10.67 12.22
N ASP A 480 -0.67 9.39 12.17
CA ASP A 480 -1.08 8.63 13.34
C ASP A 480 0.08 7.94 14.07
N ARG A 481 1.33 8.19 13.65
CA ARG A 481 2.51 7.54 14.26
C ARG A 481 2.58 7.78 15.76
N ARG A 482 2.19 8.98 16.22
CA ARG A 482 2.21 9.39 17.63
C ARG A 482 0.99 8.94 18.43
N SER A 483 -0.08 8.53 17.75
CA SER A 483 -1.32 8.04 18.38
C SER A 483 -1.31 6.52 18.55
N TRP A 484 -0.52 5.79 17.75
CA TRP A 484 -0.38 4.33 17.87
C TRP A 484 0.41 3.90 19.10
N GLU A 485 1.64 4.38 19.28
CA GLU A 485 2.46 4.03 20.43
C GLU A 485 3.44 5.13 20.84
N GLU A 486 3.65 5.30 22.15
CA GLU A 486 4.59 6.30 22.70
C GLU A 486 6.01 6.14 22.13
N ARG A 487 6.43 4.90 21.84
CA ARG A 487 7.78 4.61 21.32
C ARG A 487 8.08 5.32 20.00
N TYR A 488 7.07 5.63 19.18
CA TYR A 488 7.27 6.25 17.88
C TYR A 488 7.43 7.77 17.94
N ARG A 489 7.14 8.41 19.09
CA ARG A 489 7.25 9.87 19.23
C ARG A 489 8.68 10.40 19.08
N ARG A 490 9.68 9.54 19.29
CA ARG A 490 11.09 9.90 19.15
C ARG A 490 11.53 10.09 17.70
N TYR A 491 10.82 9.54 16.71
CA TYR A 491 11.14 9.69 15.28
C TYR A 491 10.63 11.05 14.77
N ASP A 492 11.29 12.11 15.22
CA ASP A 492 10.86 13.50 15.08
C ASP A 492 11.45 14.24 13.87
N ALA A 493 12.49 13.69 13.23
CA ALA A 493 13.12 14.26 12.04
C ALA A 493 12.77 13.46 10.78
N LEU A 494 12.35 14.18 9.73
CA LEU A 494 12.17 13.60 8.39
C LEU A 494 13.54 13.40 7.75
N LEU A 495 13.94 12.14 7.59
CA LEU A 495 15.20 11.77 6.94
C LEU A 495 15.08 11.82 5.42
N PHE A 496 13.99 11.27 4.89
CA PHE A 496 13.75 11.21 3.44
C PHE A 496 12.25 11.06 3.18
N GLN A 497 11.73 11.78 2.20
CA GLN A 497 10.40 11.60 1.64
C GLN A 497 10.51 11.43 0.13
N LEU A 498 9.73 10.51 -0.43
CA LEU A 498 9.52 10.34 -1.87
C LEU A 498 8.02 10.41 -2.17
N SER A 499 7.63 11.31 -3.05
CA SER A 499 6.25 11.43 -3.54
C SER A 499 6.06 10.59 -4.81
N SER A 500 4.83 10.12 -5.06
CA SER A 500 4.45 9.63 -6.40
C SER A 500 4.80 10.67 -7.48
N ASP A 501 5.28 10.19 -8.62
CA ASP A 501 5.60 11.00 -9.79
C ASP A 501 5.18 10.21 -11.04
N HIS A 502 3.94 10.44 -11.46
CA HIS A 502 3.35 9.73 -12.60
C HIS A 502 4.11 9.98 -13.91
N GLY A 503 4.72 11.15 -14.07
CA GLY A 503 5.54 11.48 -15.25
C GLY A 503 6.82 10.63 -15.36
N ARG A 504 7.26 10.05 -14.24
CA ARG A 504 8.41 9.13 -14.15
C ARG A 504 8.00 7.71 -13.76
N TYR A 505 6.70 7.44 -13.72
CA TYR A 505 6.10 6.18 -13.32
C TYR A 505 6.54 5.71 -11.93
N ILE A 506 6.76 6.64 -11.00
CA ILE A 506 6.96 6.33 -9.58
C ILE A 506 5.58 6.37 -8.94
N GLU A 507 5.14 5.24 -8.38
CA GLU A 507 3.80 5.09 -7.81
C GLU A 507 3.89 4.53 -6.39
N VAL A 508 3.67 5.36 -5.40
CA VAL A 508 3.53 4.93 -4.01
C VAL A 508 2.05 4.72 -3.72
N GLY A 509 1.56 3.49 -3.87
CA GLY A 509 0.15 3.19 -3.63
C GLY A 509 -0.80 3.87 -4.63
N ASP A 510 -1.73 4.70 -4.14
CA ASP A 510 -2.67 5.48 -4.95
C ASP A 510 -2.32 6.98 -4.85
N GLY A 511 -1.30 7.43 -5.59
CA GLY A 511 -0.83 8.82 -5.55
C GLY A 511 -0.18 9.24 -4.23
N GLY A 512 0.37 8.27 -3.51
CA GLY A 512 0.88 8.39 -2.16
C GLY A 512 2.31 8.90 -2.02
N ARG A 513 2.88 8.69 -0.82
CA ARG A 513 4.26 9.06 -0.50
C ARG A 513 4.87 8.12 0.54
N MET A 514 6.19 7.99 0.48
CA MET A 514 7.00 7.22 1.41
C MET A 514 7.81 8.15 2.30
N TYR A 515 8.04 7.73 3.54
CA TYR A 515 8.73 8.52 4.54
C TYR A 515 9.69 7.64 5.35
N PHE A 516 10.88 8.16 5.57
CA PHE A 516 11.85 7.63 6.52
C PHE A 516 12.08 8.69 7.58
N PHE A 517 11.96 8.28 8.83
CA PHE A 517 12.13 9.15 9.99
C PHE A 517 13.24 8.62 10.88
N ILE A 518 13.93 9.53 11.54
CA ILE A 518 15.05 9.23 12.41
C ILE A 518 14.92 10.08 13.68
N PRO A 519 15.33 9.59 14.86
CA PRO A 519 15.44 10.45 16.03
C PRO A 519 16.47 11.55 15.78
N SER A 520 16.12 12.79 16.07
CA SER A 520 17.00 13.94 15.82
C SER A 520 18.35 13.83 16.55
N GLU A 521 18.39 13.17 17.72
CA GLU A 521 19.63 12.86 18.43
C GLU A 521 20.54 11.88 17.67
N ASN A 522 19.94 10.90 16.99
CA ASN A 522 20.68 9.90 16.21
C ASN A 522 21.19 10.50 14.91
N LEU A 523 20.37 11.32 14.23
CA LEU A 523 20.77 12.06 13.04
C LEU A 523 21.99 12.95 13.32
N ALA A 524 21.94 13.73 14.41
CA ALA A 524 23.05 14.59 14.82
C ALA A 524 24.31 13.80 15.23
N ALA A 525 24.15 12.56 15.70
CA ALA A 525 25.25 11.66 16.02
C ALA A 525 25.79 10.90 14.80
N GLY A 526 25.11 10.97 13.64
CA GLY A 526 25.45 10.16 12.47
C GLY A 526 25.16 8.67 12.64
N ASP A 527 24.21 8.32 13.51
CA ASP A 527 23.77 6.94 13.78
C ASP A 527 22.48 6.64 13.03
N PHE A 528 22.59 5.90 11.93
CA PHE A 528 21.46 5.53 11.06
C PHE A 528 20.95 4.10 11.33
N SER A 529 21.28 3.53 12.49
CA SER A 529 20.86 2.17 12.86
C SER A 529 19.39 2.06 13.29
N ASP A 530 18.78 3.18 13.70
CA ASP A 530 17.42 3.26 14.21
C ASP A 530 16.61 4.28 13.38
N ILE A 531 15.90 3.75 12.38
CA ILE A 531 15.09 4.50 11.41
C ILE A 531 13.70 3.87 11.41
N MET A 532 12.67 4.70 11.30
CA MET A 532 11.28 4.28 11.14
C MET A 532 10.84 4.54 9.70
N TYR A 533 10.14 3.57 9.10
CA TYR A 533 9.61 3.65 7.74
C TYR A 533 8.08 3.68 7.76
N TRP A 534 7.49 4.51 6.90
CA TRP A 534 6.05 4.59 6.67
C TRP A 534 5.77 4.93 5.21
N TRP A 535 4.57 4.60 4.73
CA TRP A 535 4.02 5.15 3.50
C TRP A 535 2.51 5.26 3.61
N ASP A 536 1.92 6.21 2.89
CA ASP A 536 0.46 6.37 2.76
C ASP A 536 0.07 6.67 1.30
N GLY A 537 -1.21 6.51 0.99
CA GLY A 537 -1.82 6.79 -0.32
C GLY A 537 -3.29 7.16 -0.14
N MET A 538 -3.99 7.55 -1.22
CA MET A 538 -5.39 7.98 -1.19
C MET A 538 -6.39 6.87 -0.85
#